data_AF-A0A1A8RHZ8-F1
#
_entry.id   AF-A0A1A8RHZ8-F1
#
_cell.length_a   1.000
_cell.length_b   1.000
_cell.length_c   1.000
_cell.angle_alpha   90.00
_cell.angle_beta   90.00
_cell.angle_gamma   90.00
#
_symmetry.space_group_name_H-M   'P 1'
#
loop_
_entity.id
_entity.type
_entity.pdbx_description
1 polymer ?
#
loop_
_entity_poly.entity_id
_entity_poly.type
_entity_poly.pdbx_seq_one_letter_code
_entity_poly.pdbx_strand_id
1 'polypeptide(L)'
;QLILITKKCFNEPAEEEDERKKMTGRAKRKPKAIQGSDSANGEVKRVRTDESTPVLLSEVNPEQRDELTRLYGLQMPEDLFHFWDFCKELCPDNPCGALKDTLGLVLVGPFDVLAGAHRISKNLQPNFHLHWRYFYDPPEFQTILKGSEDTQHHMGYYRDTDDSLPSFVGENEAKKGYTIAQMGDNIFAAVYLFLQRKKKERSSKGTGGGALESLEAKLKERVVTLGLSLETKTKSMKQRDKKVVTKTFHGAGIVVPVDKNGVGYRELPETDAGLKKICNAIAEAQHDEERVKAFGPIQEMITFVQFANDECDYGMGYELGIDLFCYGSHYFHKVIKQLLPMAYSLLKRSLFGEILEAHLSCRSHDNLDQLSAH
;
A
#
# COMPACT_ATOMS: atom_id res chain seq x y z
N GLN A 1 -10.80 -17.92 65.75
CA GLN A 1 -12.08 -18.33 66.36
C GLN A 1 -13.19 -17.56 65.65
N LEU A 2 -14.13 -18.30 65.06
CA LEU A 2 -15.31 -17.82 64.33
C LEU A 2 -16.11 -16.78 65.12
N ILE A 3 -16.63 -15.74 64.43
CA ILE A 3 -18.07 -15.40 64.50
C ILE A 3 -18.51 -14.94 63.10
N LEU A 4 -19.54 -15.61 62.59
CA LEU A 4 -20.26 -15.36 61.35
C LEU A 4 -21.72 -14.99 61.73
N ILE A 5 -22.45 -14.39 60.79
CA ILE A 5 -23.92 -14.22 60.72
C ILE A 5 -24.47 -13.07 61.61
N THR A 6 -25.09 -11.98 61.10
CA THR A 6 -26.35 -11.92 60.34
C THR A 6 -26.56 -10.50 59.78
N LYS A 7 -26.86 -10.36 58.48
CA LYS A 7 -27.50 -9.16 57.90
C LYS A 7 -28.96 -9.50 57.57
N LYS A 8 -29.90 -8.82 58.25
CA LYS A 8 -31.34 -8.83 57.97
C LYS A 8 -31.65 -7.78 56.89
N CYS A 9 -32.43 -8.18 55.89
CA CYS A 9 -33.12 -7.27 54.96
C CYS A 9 -34.30 -6.58 55.66
N PHE A 10 -34.59 -5.31 55.33
CA PHE A 10 -35.90 -4.80 54.92
C PHE A 10 -35.89 -3.27 54.66
N ASN A 11 -36.68 -2.88 53.65
CA ASN A 11 -37.26 -1.57 53.30
C ASN A 11 -36.51 -0.60 52.35
N GLU A 12 -37.00 -0.60 51.11
CA GLU A 12 -36.99 0.42 50.03
C GLU A 12 -37.71 1.73 50.42
N PRO A 13 -37.83 2.76 49.54
CA PRO A 13 -36.91 3.29 48.51
C PRO A 13 -36.68 4.81 48.69
N ALA A 14 -35.65 5.37 48.06
CA ALA A 14 -35.50 6.80 47.83
C ALA A 14 -35.52 7.08 46.32
N GLU A 15 -36.36 8.03 45.93
CA GLU A 15 -36.53 8.57 44.58
C GLU A 15 -35.22 9.24 44.12
N GLU A 16 -34.74 8.90 42.92
CA GLU A 16 -33.65 9.62 42.28
C GLU A 16 -33.98 9.87 40.81
N GLU A 17 -33.90 11.15 40.44
CA GLU A 17 -34.34 11.74 39.18
C GLU A 17 -33.57 11.23 37.95
N ASP A 18 -34.33 11.03 36.88
CA ASP A 18 -33.91 10.71 35.53
C ASP A 18 -33.51 11.97 34.76
N GLU A 19 -32.23 12.12 34.44
CA GLU A 19 -31.78 12.90 33.26
C GLU A 19 -30.64 12.19 32.53
N ARG A 20 -30.96 11.14 31.76
CA ARG A 20 -30.05 10.65 30.70
C ARG A 20 -30.26 11.43 29.40
N LYS A 21 -29.34 12.36 29.13
CA LYS A 21 -29.13 12.96 27.80
C LYS A 21 -28.81 11.87 26.76
N LYS A 22 -29.66 11.80 25.73
CA LYS A 22 -29.53 10.96 24.53
C LYS A 22 -28.35 11.41 23.67
N MET A 23 -27.35 10.54 23.50
CA MET A 23 -26.39 10.60 22.39
C MET A 23 -26.90 9.68 21.27
N THR A 24 -27.13 10.25 20.08
CA THR A 24 -27.69 9.59 18.90
C THR A 24 -26.65 8.68 18.24
N GLY A 25 -26.78 7.37 18.48
CA GLY A 25 -26.02 6.32 17.80
C GLY A 25 -26.50 6.10 16.36
N ARG A 26 -25.52 6.07 15.45
CA ARG A 26 -25.64 5.69 14.03
C ARG A 26 -26.13 4.24 13.90
N ALA A 27 -27.02 4.00 12.94
CA ALA A 27 -27.86 2.81 12.81
C ALA A 27 -27.11 1.47 12.73
N LYS A 28 -27.45 0.54 13.63
CA LYS A 28 -27.12 -0.90 13.56
C LYS A 28 -27.92 -1.57 12.43
N ARG A 29 -27.24 -2.25 11.49
CA ARG A 29 -27.85 -3.16 10.52
C ARG A 29 -27.92 -4.58 11.10
N LYS A 30 -29.09 -5.21 10.98
CA LYS A 30 -29.40 -6.58 11.46
C LYS A 30 -28.72 -7.66 10.59
N PRO A 31 -28.29 -8.81 11.18
CA PRO A 31 -27.85 -9.98 10.43
C PRO A 31 -29.05 -10.79 9.89
N LYS A 32 -28.91 -11.34 8.68
CA LYS A 32 -29.90 -12.23 8.05
C LYS A 32 -29.54 -13.69 8.35
N ALA A 33 -30.53 -14.45 8.79
CA ALA A 33 -30.42 -15.87 9.14
C ALA A 33 -30.17 -16.76 7.93
N ILE A 34 -29.32 -17.77 8.14
CA ILE A 34 -29.10 -18.93 7.27
C ILE A 34 -30.14 -19.99 7.65
N GLN A 35 -30.86 -20.54 6.66
CA GLN A 35 -31.57 -21.81 6.79
C GLN A 35 -30.85 -22.84 5.93
N GLY A 36 -30.41 -23.92 6.58
CA GLY A 36 -29.94 -25.12 5.92
C GLY A 36 -31.10 -26.06 5.60
N SER A 37 -30.94 -26.82 4.52
CA SER A 37 -31.64 -28.08 4.34
C SER A 37 -30.71 -29.03 3.58
N ASP A 38 -30.24 -30.05 4.28
CA ASP A 38 -29.59 -31.23 3.72
C ASP A 38 -30.55 -31.97 2.78
N SER A 39 -30.04 -32.39 1.62
CA SER A 39 -30.46 -33.63 0.96
C SER A 39 -29.41 -34.01 -0.08
N ALA A 40 -28.71 -35.10 0.21
CA ALA A 40 -27.81 -35.78 -0.70
C ALA A 40 -28.60 -36.52 -1.79
N ASN A 41 -28.21 -36.35 -3.06
CA ASN A 41 -28.12 -37.48 -3.98
C ASN A 41 -27.16 -37.17 -5.13
N GLY A 42 -26.29 -38.13 -5.42
CA GLY A 42 -25.15 -37.97 -6.32
C GLY A 42 -25.52 -38.07 -7.80
N GLU A 43 -24.87 -37.23 -8.59
CA GLU A 43 -24.54 -37.51 -9.98
C GLU A 43 -23.20 -36.83 -10.30
N VAL A 44 -22.18 -37.64 -10.57
CA VAL A 44 -20.84 -37.21 -10.95
C VAL A 44 -20.89 -36.61 -12.35
N LYS A 45 -21.16 -35.30 -12.45
CA LYS A 45 -20.93 -34.54 -13.67
C LYS A 45 -19.43 -34.30 -13.80
N ARG A 46 -18.83 -35.01 -14.77
CA ARG A 46 -17.47 -34.81 -15.27
C ARG A 46 -17.17 -33.32 -15.40
N VAL A 47 -16.22 -32.85 -14.59
CA VAL A 47 -15.57 -31.55 -14.74
C VAL A 47 -14.97 -31.54 -16.14
N ARG A 48 -15.53 -30.69 -17.01
CA ARG A 48 -14.87 -30.30 -18.25
C ARG A 48 -13.63 -29.52 -17.83
N THR A 49 -12.47 -30.12 -18.05
CA THR A 49 -11.18 -29.45 -18.06
C THR A 49 -11.32 -28.23 -18.95
N ASP A 50 -11.27 -27.06 -18.32
CA ASP A 50 -11.14 -25.79 -19.02
C ASP A 50 -9.85 -25.88 -19.84
N GLU A 51 -9.98 -25.76 -21.16
CA GLU A 51 -8.83 -25.77 -22.06
C GLU A 51 -7.95 -24.58 -21.65
N SER A 52 -6.83 -24.88 -21.00
CA SER A 52 -5.84 -23.90 -20.63
C SER A 52 -5.28 -23.27 -21.90
N THR A 53 -5.78 -22.10 -22.27
CA THR A 53 -5.09 -21.19 -23.18
C THR A 53 -3.65 -21.11 -22.70
N PRO A 54 -2.64 -21.42 -23.52
CA PRO A 54 -1.26 -21.37 -23.08
C PRO A 54 -0.97 -19.96 -22.57
N VAL A 55 -0.61 -19.87 -21.29
CA VAL A 55 -0.16 -18.60 -20.70
C VAL A 55 1.08 -18.20 -21.48
N LEU A 56 0.97 -17.14 -22.28
CA LEU A 56 2.10 -16.55 -22.96
C LEU A 56 3.10 -16.14 -21.88
N LEU A 57 4.25 -16.78 -21.85
CA LEU A 57 5.32 -16.44 -20.92
C LEU A 57 6.22 -15.38 -21.55
N SER A 58 6.71 -14.46 -20.73
CA SER A 58 7.70 -13.47 -21.15
C SER A 58 9.03 -14.14 -21.52
N GLU A 59 9.77 -13.51 -22.43
CA GLU A 59 11.10 -13.95 -22.89
C GLU A 59 12.21 -13.75 -21.85
N VAL A 60 11.92 -13.09 -20.72
CA VAL A 60 12.88 -12.95 -19.61
C VAL A 60 13.17 -14.33 -19.02
N ASN A 61 14.45 -14.72 -19.03
CA ASN A 61 14.88 -16.04 -18.59
C ASN A 61 14.65 -16.26 -17.08
N PRO A 62 14.55 -17.54 -16.63
CA PRO A 62 14.33 -17.87 -15.23
C PRO A 62 15.41 -17.30 -14.29
N GLU A 63 16.68 -17.28 -14.72
CA GLU A 63 17.80 -16.83 -13.89
C GLU A 63 17.68 -15.34 -13.53
N GLN A 64 17.23 -14.50 -14.46
CA GLN A 64 16.96 -13.07 -14.20
C GLN A 64 15.75 -12.86 -13.28
N ARG A 65 14.73 -13.71 -13.40
CA ARG A 65 13.54 -13.67 -12.53
C ARG A 65 13.91 -14.07 -11.10
N ASP A 66 14.74 -15.11 -10.95
CA ASP A 66 15.27 -15.55 -9.66
C ASP A 66 16.21 -14.51 -9.05
N GLU A 67 17.05 -13.87 -9.86
CA GLU A 67 17.92 -12.77 -9.43
C GLU A 67 17.09 -11.61 -8.85
N LEU A 68 16.04 -11.17 -9.54
CA LEU A 68 15.13 -10.14 -9.05
C LEU A 68 14.47 -10.53 -7.72
N THR A 69 13.95 -11.75 -7.64
CA THR A 69 13.30 -12.26 -6.42
C THR A 69 14.27 -12.29 -5.25
N ARG A 70 15.52 -12.71 -5.48
CA ARG A 70 16.57 -12.73 -4.46
C ARG A 70 17.00 -11.34 -4.03
N LEU A 71 17.16 -10.38 -4.95
CA LEU A 71 17.62 -9.03 -4.64
C LEU A 71 16.57 -8.20 -3.89
N TYR A 72 15.29 -8.39 -4.22
CA TYR A 72 14.18 -7.65 -3.59
C TYR A 72 13.45 -8.44 -2.51
N GLY A 73 13.69 -9.75 -2.34
CA GLY A 73 12.90 -10.60 -1.43
C GLY A 73 11.41 -10.67 -1.79
N LEU A 74 11.01 -10.26 -3.00
CA LEU A 74 9.63 -10.11 -3.43
C LEU A 74 9.41 -10.77 -4.80
N GLN A 75 8.33 -11.52 -4.96
CA GLN A 75 7.96 -12.09 -6.26
C GLN A 75 7.41 -11.02 -7.21
N MET A 76 8.00 -10.89 -8.39
CA MET A 76 7.51 -9.96 -9.43
C MET A 76 6.35 -10.58 -10.21
N PRO A 77 5.30 -9.80 -10.54
CA PRO A 77 4.19 -10.30 -11.35
C PRO A 77 4.57 -10.41 -12.83
N GLU A 78 3.88 -11.27 -13.60
CA GLU A 78 4.20 -11.52 -15.02
C GLU A 78 4.09 -10.27 -15.89
N ASP A 79 3.17 -9.35 -15.58
CA ASP A 79 3.00 -8.11 -16.33
C ASP A 79 4.25 -7.22 -16.28
N LEU A 80 5.08 -7.28 -15.23
CA LEU A 80 6.39 -6.62 -15.20
C LEU A 80 7.30 -7.14 -16.31
N PHE A 81 7.42 -8.46 -16.46
CA PHE A 81 8.31 -9.06 -17.46
C PHE A 81 7.78 -8.86 -18.89
N HIS A 82 6.47 -8.99 -19.09
CA HIS A 82 5.86 -8.66 -20.37
C HIS A 82 6.00 -7.19 -20.75
N PHE A 83 5.95 -6.29 -19.76
CA PHE A 83 6.17 -4.87 -20.00
C PHE A 83 7.62 -4.58 -20.37
N TRP A 84 8.56 -5.30 -19.78
CA TRP A 84 9.96 -5.25 -20.21
C TRP A 84 10.12 -5.68 -21.67
N ASP A 85 9.51 -6.80 -22.07
CA ASP A 85 9.54 -7.28 -23.46
C ASP A 85 8.93 -6.25 -24.42
N PHE A 86 7.78 -5.69 -24.06
CA PHE A 86 7.15 -4.61 -24.80
C PHE A 86 8.08 -3.40 -24.98
N CYS A 87 8.77 -2.96 -23.91
CA CYS A 87 9.71 -1.85 -23.99
C CYS A 87 10.97 -2.18 -24.81
N LYS A 88 11.48 -3.43 -24.78
CA LYS A 88 12.56 -3.88 -25.67
C LYS A 88 12.17 -3.79 -27.13
N GLU A 89 10.94 -4.14 -27.49
CA GLU A 89 10.46 -4.02 -28.86
C GLU A 89 10.28 -2.56 -29.31
N LEU A 90 9.92 -1.67 -28.39
CA LEU A 90 9.80 -0.23 -28.68
C LEU A 90 11.16 0.45 -28.87
N CYS A 91 12.13 0.12 -28.02
CA CYS A 91 13.46 0.70 -28.04
C CYS A 91 14.51 -0.35 -27.63
N PRO A 92 15.02 -1.17 -28.58
CA PRO A 92 15.95 -2.27 -28.27
C PRO A 92 17.23 -1.81 -27.58
N ASP A 93 17.76 -0.64 -27.97
CA ASP A 93 19.02 -0.11 -27.45
C ASP A 93 18.88 0.49 -26.05
N ASN A 94 17.69 0.95 -25.67
CA ASN A 94 17.41 1.53 -24.36
C ASN A 94 15.96 1.27 -23.91
N PRO A 95 15.64 0.05 -23.48
CA PRO A 95 14.27 -0.30 -23.09
C PRO A 95 13.78 0.53 -21.89
N CYS A 96 14.66 0.89 -20.95
CA CYS A 96 14.27 1.72 -19.80
C CYS A 96 13.80 3.13 -20.21
N GLY A 97 14.36 3.66 -21.29
CA GLY A 97 14.01 4.97 -21.87
C GLY A 97 12.85 4.94 -22.86
N ALA A 98 12.26 3.78 -23.16
CA ALA A 98 11.31 3.61 -24.28
C ALA A 98 10.08 4.53 -24.23
N LEU A 99 9.69 5.01 -23.05
CA LEU A 99 8.51 5.87 -22.83
C LEU A 99 8.86 7.33 -22.57
N LYS A 100 10.16 7.67 -22.49
CA LYS A 100 10.63 8.97 -22.00
C LYS A 100 10.17 10.11 -22.90
N ASP A 101 10.36 10.00 -24.21
CA ASP A 101 10.04 11.09 -25.14
C ASP A 101 8.53 11.27 -25.33
N THR A 102 7.76 10.17 -25.24
CA THR A 102 6.31 10.20 -25.50
C THR A 102 5.52 10.59 -24.26
N LEU A 103 5.85 10.00 -23.10
CA LEU A 103 5.10 10.14 -21.85
C LEU A 103 5.87 10.85 -20.74
N GLY A 104 7.18 11.05 -20.87
CA GLY A 104 8.02 11.53 -19.78
C GLY A 104 8.21 10.50 -18.67
N LEU A 105 8.03 9.21 -18.98
CA LEU A 105 8.20 8.10 -18.03
C LEU A 105 9.48 7.32 -18.33
N VAL A 106 10.16 6.88 -17.29
CA VAL A 106 11.37 6.05 -17.35
C VAL A 106 11.13 4.81 -16.47
N LEU A 107 11.46 3.63 -16.98
CA LEU A 107 11.42 2.40 -16.19
C LEU A 107 12.62 2.38 -15.25
N VAL A 108 12.38 2.07 -13.99
CA VAL A 108 13.37 2.12 -12.91
C VAL A 108 13.17 0.96 -11.93
N GLY A 109 14.05 0.83 -10.94
CA GLY A 109 13.88 -0.11 -9.83
C GLY A 109 14.14 -1.54 -10.28
N PRO A 110 13.15 -2.45 -10.28
CA PRO A 110 13.32 -3.80 -10.84
C PRO A 110 13.79 -3.79 -12.31
N PHE A 111 13.39 -2.78 -13.10
CA PHE A 111 13.83 -2.69 -14.50
C PHE A 111 15.31 -2.34 -14.63
N ASP A 112 15.91 -1.62 -13.68
CA ASP A 112 17.34 -1.34 -13.67
C ASP A 112 18.15 -2.65 -13.49
N VAL A 113 17.60 -3.61 -12.74
CA VAL A 113 18.18 -4.96 -12.60
C VAL A 113 18.04 -5.76 -13.89
N LEU A 114 16.88 -5.71 -14.57
CA LEU A 114 16.69 -6.37 -15.88
C LEU A 114 17.61 -5.80 -16.96
N ALA A 115 17.91 -4.49 -16.90
CA ALA A 115 18.88 -3.81 -17.75
C ALA A 115 20.34 -4.13 -17.37
N GLY A 116 20.58 -4.81 -16.25
CA GLY A 116 21.92 -5.16 -15.75
C GLY A 116 22.68 -4.01 -15.08
N ALA A 117 22.01 -2.91 -14.77
CA ALA A 117 22.64 -1.70 -14.21
C ALA A 117 23.31 -1.98 -12.85
N HIS A 118 22.76 -2.91 -12.06
CA HIS A 118 23.32 -3.27 -10.75
C HIS A 118 24.68 -3.97 -10.85
N ARG A 119 25.02 -4.59 -11.99
CA ARG A 119 26.30 -5.30 -12.19
C ARG A 119 27.46 -4.36 -12.47
N ILE A 120 27.15 -3.17 -12.97
CA ILE A 120 28.11 -2.07 -13.24
C ILE A 120 27.95 -0.91 -12.26
N SER A 121 27.14 -1.13 -11.21
CA SER A 121 26.91 -0.18 -10.13
C SER A 121 28.22 0.22 -9.47
N LYS A 122 28.35 1.51 -9.17
CA LYS A 122 29.48 2.01 -8.38
C LYS A 122 29.26 1.82 -6.88
N ASN A 123 28.01 1.70 -6.45
CA ASN A 123 27.68 1.27 -5.11
C ASN A 123 27.85 -0.25 -5.00
N LEU A 124 28.80 -0.70 -4.18
CA LEU A 124 29.17 -2.11 -4.02
C LEU A 124 28.16 -2.91 -3.19
N GLN A 125 27.32 -2.24 -2.40
CA GLN A 125 26.30 -2.86 -1.54
C GLN A 125 25.01 -2.03 -1.61
N PRO A 126 24.35 -1.96 -2.78
CA PRO A 126 23.14 -1.18 -2.93
C PRO A 126 22.00 -1.81 -2.14
N ASN A 127 21.25 -0.99 -1.42
CA ASN A 127 20.00 -1.43 -0.81
C ASN A 127 18.88 -1.30 -1.84
N PHE A 128 18.53 -2.40 -2.51
CA PHE A 128 17.50 -2.41 -3.55
C PHE A 128 16.13 -1.96 -3.03
N HIS A 129 15.83 -2.14 -1.75
CA HIS A 129 14.59 -1.65 -1.18
C HIS A 129 14.53 -0.13 -1.07
N LEU A 130 15.67 0.56 -1.04
CA LEU A 130 15.74 2.03 -1.05
C LEU A 130 15.95 2.60 -2.46
N HIS A 131 16.30 1.75 -3.42
CA HIS A 131 16.48 2.15 -4.81
C HIS A 131 15.16 2.64 -5.40
N TRP A 132 15.10 3.93 -5.72
CA TRP A 132 13.89 4.65 -6.15
C TRP A 132 12.74 4.66 -5.14
N ARG A 133 13.03 4.47 -3.85
CA ARG A 133 12.03 4.65 -2.79
C ARG A 133 11.90 6.13 -2.46
N TYR A 134 10.76 6.73 -2.79
CA TYR A 134 10.48 8.12 -2.48
C TYR A 134 10.11 8.30 -1.01
N PHE A 135 10.20 9.56 -0.57
CA PHE A 135 9.99 9.95 0.82
C PHE A 135 8.68 9.40 1.41
N TYR A 136 7.58 9.40 0.66
CA TYR A 136 6.27 8.96 1.13
C TYR A 136 5.92 7.52 0.75
N ASP A 137 6.85 6.75 0.18
CA ASP A 137 6.60 5.37 -0.21
C ASP A 137 6.62 4.47 1.01
N PRO A 138 5.46 3.94 1.45
CA PRO A 138 5.45 2.99 2.55
C PRO A 138 6.05 1.66 2.06
N PRO A 139 6.44 0.73 2.96
CA PRO A 139 7.07 -0.54 2.58
C PRO A 139 6.32 -1.36 1.52
N GLU A 140 5.00 -1.26 1.50
CA GLU A 140 4.08 -1.89 0.54
C GLU A 140 4.28 -1.41 -0.89
N PHE A 141 4.79 -0.19 -1.06
CA PHE A 141 4.95 0.47 -2.35
C PHE A 141 6.37 0.27 -2.88
N GLN A 142 6.48 -0.32 -4.08
CA GLN A 142 7.72 -0.55 -4.80
C GLN A 142 7.68 0.19 -6.13
N THR A 143 8.45 1.26 -6.27
CA THR A 143 8.55 2.05 -7.49
C THR A 143 9.07 1.23 -8.67
N ILE A 144 8.41 1.39 -9.82
CA ILE A 144 8.75 0.74 -11.10
C ILE A 144 8.82 1.73 -12.27
N LEU A 145 8.21 2.91 -12.14
CA LEU A 145 8.26 3.99 -13.13
C LEU A 145 8.54 5.32 -12.44
N LYS A 146 9.49 6.09 -12.99
CA LYS A 146 9.74 7.48 -12.63
C LYS A 146 9.16 8.39 -13.71
N GLY A 147 8.54 9.48 -13.29
CA GLY A 147 8.03 10.55 -14.16
C GLY A 147 8.72 11.89 -13.92
N SER A 148 7.92 12.95 -13.83
CA SER A 148 8.41 14.33 -13.64
C SER A 148 9.20 14.51 -12.34
N GLU A 149 10.41 15.04 -12.45
CA GLU A 149 11.27 15.37 -11.28
C GLU A 149 10.76 16.58 -10.49
N ASP A 150 10.03 17.49 -11.16
CA ASP A 150 9.48 18.71 -10.55
C ASP A 150 8.49 18.39 -9.45
N THR A 151 7.66 17.35 -9.67
CA THR A 151 6.67 16.89 -8.68
C THR A 151 7.06 15.58 -8.01
N GLN A 152 8.20 14.99 -8.40
CA GLN A 152 8.60 13.64 -8.02
C GLN A 152 7.49 12.62 -8.31
N HIS A 153 6.88 12.75 -9.49
CA HIS A 153 5.89 11.82 -9.99
C HIS A 153 6.50 10.45 -10.22
N HIS A 154 5.83 9.41 -9.77
CA HIS A 154 6.27 8.03 -9.95
C HIS A 154 5.09 7.06 -9.79
N MET A 155 5.28 5.83 -10.24
CA MET A 155 4.33 4.73 -10.06
C MET A 155 5.04 3.49 -9.54
N GLY A 156 4.31 2.68 -8.79
CA GLY A 156 4.85 1.51 -8.12
C GLY A 156 3.81 0.44 -7.88
N TYR A 157 4.26 -0.80 -7.73
CA TYR A 157 3.42 -1.89 -7.27
C TYR A 157 3.10 -1.71 -5.79
N TYR A 158 1.84 -1.93 -5.41
CA TYR A 158 1.40 -1.92 -4.01
C TYR A 158 1.05 -3.34 -3.56
N ARG A 159 1.72 -3.83 -2.50
CA ARG A 159 1.54 -5.17 -1.93
C ARG A 159 0.99 -5.10 -0.52
N ASP A 160 -0.13 -5.77 -0.26
CA ASP A 160 -0.69 -5.82 1.09
C ASP A 160 0.15 -6.71 2.03
N THR A 161 0.91 -7.68 1.49
CA THR A 161 1.84 -8.56 2.21
C THR A 161 3.13 -8.77 1.39
N ASP A 162 4.22 -9.14 2.04
CA ASP A 162 5.53 -9.41 1.41
C ASP A 162 5.58 -10.78 0.69
N ASP A 163 4.63 -11.67 0.96
CA ASP A 163 4.51 -12.99 0.32
C ASP A 163 3.50 -13.05 -0.85
N SER A 164 2.83 -11.94 -1.16
CA SER A 164 1.83 -11.87 -2.23
C SER A 164 2.25 -11.01 -3.43
N LEU A 165 1.65 -11.30 -4.58
CA LEU A 165 1.73 -10.44 -5.76
C LEU A 165 1.05 -9.08 -5.51
N PRO A 166 1.40 -8.02 -6.26
CA PRO A 166 0.81 -6.71 -6.07
C PRO A 166 -0.71 -6.71 -6.22
N SER A 167 -1.40 -6.00 -5.34
CA SER A 167 -2.85 -5.79 -5.41
C SER A 167 -3.24 -4.80 -6.49
N PHE A 168 -2.36 -3.82 -6.77
CA PHE A 168 -2.52 -2.81 -7.82
C PHE A 168 -1.22 -2.06 -8.12
N VAL A 169 -1.23 -1.21 -9.16
CA VAL A 169 -0.21 -0.19 -9.40
C VAL A 169 -0.72 1.15 -8.85
N GLY A 170 0.05 1.78 -7.97
CA GLY A 170 -0.23 3.09 -7.41
C GLY A 170 0.58 4.21 -8.07
N GLU A 171 0.06 5.43 -8.01
CA GLU A 171 0.70 6.67 -8.47
C GLU A 171 0.82 7.67 -7.32
N ASN A 172 1.99 8.31 -7.19
CA ASN A 172 2.23 9.38 -6.22
C ASN A 172 3.06 10.51 -6.84
N GLU A 173 2.93 11.71 -6.26
CA GLU A 173 3.78 12.87 -6.53
C GLU A 173 4.38 13.33 -5.19
N ALA A 174 5.58 12.85 -4.87
CA ALA A 174 6.12 12.94 -3.50
C ALA A 174 6.35 14.37 -3.01
N LYS A 175 6.53 15.35 -3.91
CA LYS A 175 6.60 16.77 -3.54
C LYS A 175 5.23 17.40 -3.24
N LYS A 176 4.12 16.76 -3.62
CA LYS A 176 2.76 17.21 -3.33
C LYS A 176 2.18 16.58 -2.07
N GLY A 177 2.66 15.39 -1.69
CA GLY A 177 2.29 14.73 -0.44
C GLY A 177 2.24 13.21 -0.56
N TYR A 178 1.56 12.58 0.39
CA TYR A 178 1.55 11.13 0.62
C TYR A 178 0.43 10.36 -0.09
N THR A 179 -0.43 11.02 -0.86
CA THR A 179 -1.60 10.35 -1.45
C THR A 179 -1.19 9.37 -2.54
N ILE A 180 -1.69 8.14 -2.47
CA ILE A 180 -1.45 7.09 -3.47
C ILE A 180 -2.75 6.85 -4.24
N ALA A 181 -2.75 7.21 -5.52
CA ALA A 181 -3.87 6.96 -6.42
C ALA A 181 -3.75 5.57 -7.07
N GLN A 182 -4.84 4.80 -7.12
CA GLN A 182 -4.83 3.48 -7.76
C GLN A 182 -4.99 3.59 -9.28
N MET A 183 -4.13 2.91 -10.03
CA MET A 183 -3.97 3.03 -11.47
C MET A 183 -4.10 1.67 -12.19
N GLY A 184 -5.15 0.91 -11.86
CA GLY A 184 -5.35 -0.44 -12.39
C GLY A 184 -4.52 -1.50 -11.65
N ASP A 185 -4.71 -2.77 -12.02
CA ASP A 185 -4.08 -3.92 -11.35
C ASP A 185 -2.82 -4.44 -12.03
N ASN A 186 -2.35 -3.77 -13.08
CA ASN A 186 -1.16 -4.12 -13.84
C ASN A 186 -0.49 -2.87 -14.43
N ILE A 187 0.80 -2.96 -14.77
CA ILE A 187 1.58 -1.82 -15.29
C ILE A 187 1.07 -1.32 -16.65
N PHE A 188 0.53 -2.19 -17.50
CA PHE A 188 -0.05 -1.77 -18.78
C PHE A 188 -1.27 -0.88 -18.58
N ALA A 189 -2.15 -1.22 -17.63
CA ALA A 189 -3.28 -0.38 -17.23
C ALA A 189 -2.81 0.98 -16.72
N ALA A 190 -1.80 1.01 -15.85
CA ALA A 190 -1.30 2.25 -15.27
C ALA A 190 -0.76 3.20 -16.34
N VAL A 191 0.07 2.68 -17.25
CA VAL A 191 0.64 3.45 -18.37
C VAL A 191 -0.43 3.88 -19.36
N TYR A 192 -1.42 3.02 -19.64
CA TYR A 192 -2.57 3.37 -20.47
C TYR A 192 -3.38 4.53 -19.87
N LEU A 193 -3.72 4.46 -18.59
CA LEU A 193 -4.49 5.50 -17.90
C LEU A 193 -3.75 6.83 -17.85
N PHE A 194 -2.43 6.78 -17.62
CA PHE A 194 -1.58 7.96 -17.67
C PHE A 194 -1.49 8.54 -19.09
N LEU A 195 -1.36 7.70 -20.11
CA LEU A 195 -1.40 8.10 -21.52
C LEU A 195 -2.72 8.80 -21.84
N GLN A 196 -3.86 8.26 -21.41
CA GLN A 196 -5.18 8.89 -21.62
C GLN A 196 -5.26 10.27 -20.95
N ARG A 197 -4.70 10.41 -19.74
CA ARG A 197 -4.61 11.71 -19.04
C ARG A 197 -3.76 12.70 -19.85
N LYS A 198 -2.58 12.28 -20.34
CA LYS A 198 -1.69 13.09 -21.17
C LYS A 198 -2.32 13.52 -22.50
N LYS A 199 -3.10 12.63 -23.16
CA LYS A 199 -3.85 12.99 -24.38
C LYS A 199 -4.86 14.10 -24.12
N LYS A 200 -5.59 14.04 -23.00
CA LYS A 200 -6.54 15.09 -22.60
C LYS A 200 -5.83 16.42 -22.32
N GLU A 201 -4.66 16.38 -21.67
CA GLU A 201 -3.82 17.57 -21.41
C GLU A 201 -3.21 18.19 -22.67
N ARG A 202 -2.91 17.40 -23.71
CA ARG A 202 -2.33 17.89 -24.98
C ARG A 202 -3.37 18.34 -26.00
N SER A 203 -4.56 17.71 -26.01
CA SER A 203 -5.66 18.12 -26.90
C SER A 203 -6.12 19.56 -26.65
N SER A 204 -5.89 20.09 -25.45
CA SER A 204 -6.13 21.49 -25.11
C SER A 204 -5.01 22.46 -25.54
N LYS A 205 -3.84 21.95 -25.98
CA LYS A 205 -2.63 22.73 -26.32
C LYS A 205 -2.23 22.68 -27.81
N GLY A 206 -2.99 22.00 -28.67
CA GLY A 206 -2.95 22.18 -30.13
C GLY A 206 -1.76 21.58 -30.89
N THR A 207 -0.98 20.65 -30.34
CA THR A 207 0.19 20.06 -31.05
C THR A 207 0.34 18.54 -30.89
N GLY A 208 0.61 17.86 -32.01
CA GLY A 208 1.35 16.59 -32.15
C GLY A 208 0.86 15.36 -31.36
N GLY A 209 -0.10 14.62 -31.90
CA GLY A 209 -0.62 13.37 -31.30
C GLY A 209 0.07 12.07 -31.75
N GLY A 210 0.64 12.01 -32.97
CA GLY A 210 0.87 10.74 -33.65
C GLY A 210 1.72 9.70 -32.90
N ALA A 211 2.70 10.14 -32.11
CA ALA A 211 3.50 9.25 -31.26
C ALA A 211 2.68 8.65 -30.10
N LEU A 212 1.79 9.43 -29.47
CA LEU A 212 0.87 8.92 -28.44
C LEU A 212 -0.16 7.96 -29.02
N GLU A 213 -0.71 8.24 -30.21
CA GLU A 213 -1.65 7.30 -30.86
C GLU A 213 -0.97 5.99 -31.24
N SER A 214 0.25 6.04 -31.78
CA SER A 214 1.04 4.85 -32.12
C SER A 214 1.35 4.01 -30.89
N LEU A 215 1.81 4.64 -29.79
CA LEU A 215 2.06 3.96 -28.52
C LEU A 215 0.78 3.36 -27.95
N GLU A 216 -0.33 4.08 -27.99
CA GLU A 216 -1.63 3.58 -27.52
C GLU A 216 -2.08 2.34 -28.30
N ALA A 217 -1.93 2.35 -29.63
CA ALA A 217 -2.29 1.21 -30.46
C ALA A 217 -1.45 -0.03 -30.11
N LYS A 218 -0.12 0.10 -30.04
CA LYS A 218 0.80 -0.98 -29.67
C LYS A 218 0.51 -1.53 -28.27
N LEU A 219 0.24 -0.64 -27.30
CA LEU A 219 -0.09 -1.02 -25.93
C LEU A 219 -1.40 -1.83 -25.89
N LYS A 220 -2.46 -1.37 -26.58
CA LYS A 220 -3.73 -2.10 -26.64
C LYS A 220 -3.60 -3.46 -27.32
N GLU A 221 -2.85 -3.54 -28.40
CA GLU A 221 -2.55 -4.81 -29.08
C GLU A 221 -1.87 -5.78 -28.13
N ARG A 222 -0.81 -5.35 -27.43
CA ARG A 222 -0.11 -6.18 -26.44
C ARG A 222 -1.05 -6.64 -25.32
N VAL A 223 -1.91 -5.77 -24.82
CA VAL A 223 -2.86 -6.10 -23.75
C VAL A 223 -3.90 -7.13 -24.19
N VAL A 224 -4.41 -7.03 -25.43
CA VAL A 224 -5.32 -8.05 -25.99
C VAL A 224 -4.64 -9.40 -26.07
N THR A 225 -3.40 -9.43 -26.58
CA THR A 225 -2.60 -10.66 -26.69
C THR A 225 -2.33 -11.31 -25.34
N LEU A 226 -2.11 -10.51 -24.29
CA LEU A 226 -1.83 -11.00 -22.93
C LEU A 226 -3.09 -11.23 -22.08
N GLY A 227 -4.27 -10.85 -22.56
CA GLY A 227 -5.52 -10.95 -21.80
C GLY A 227 -5.57 -10.05 -20.55
N LEU A 228 -4.86 -8.92 -20.55
CA LEU A 228 -4.81 -8.00 -19.41
C LEU A 228 -6.00 -7.01 -19.40
N SER A 229 -6.33 -6.50 -18.22
CA SER A 229 -7.35 -5.45 -18.06
C SER A 229 -6.73 -4.06 -18.20
N LEU A 230 -7.44 -3.13 -18.84
CA LEU A 230 -7.11 -1.69 -18.84
C LEU A 230 -8.03 -0.87 -17.93
N GLU A 231 -8.89 -1.52 -17.13
CA GLU A 231 -9.79 -0.82 -16.22
C GLU A 231 -9.01 -0.11 -15.11
N THR A 232 -9.43 1.12 -14.76
CA THR A 232 -8.90 1.83 -13.59
C THR A 232 -9.11 1.08 -12.27
N LYS A 233 -10.21 0.31 -12.19
CA LYS A 233 -10.61 -0.41 -10.98
C LYS A 233 -11.22 -1.77 -11.33
N THR A 234 -10.38 -2.79 -11.31
CA THR A 234 -10.77 -4.17 -11.68
C THR A 234 -11.60 -4.85 -10.60
N LYS A 235 -12.10 -6.06 -10.91
CA LYS A 235 -12.87 -6.88 -9.95
C LYS A 235 -12.03 -7.29 -8.73
N SER A 236 -10.77 -7.66 -8.92
CA SER A 236 -9.84 -8.03 -7.83
C SER A 236 -9.58 -6.83 -6.91
N MET A 237 -9.34 -5.63 -7.46
CA MET A 237 -9.18 -4.41 -6.67
C MET A 237 -10.43 -4.08 -5.84
N LYS A 238 -11.64 -4.25 -6.40
CA LYS A 238 -12.91 -4.07 -5.67
C LYS A 238 -13.12 -5.12 -4.58
N GLN A 239 -12.62 -6.34 -4.78
CA GLN A 239 -12.64 -7.38 -3.74
C GLN A 239 -11.66 -7.05 -2.63
N ARG A 240 -10.47 -6.55 -2.96
CA ARG A 240 -9.48 -6.05 -2.01
C ARG A 240 -10.03 -4.88 -1.18
N ASP A 241 -10.71 -3.92 -1.80
CA ASP A 241 -11.37 -2.80 -1.09
C ASP A 241 -12.36 -3.26 0.00
N LYS A 242 -13.02 -4.40 -0.19
CA LYS A 242 -13.92 -4.96 0.84
C LYS A 242 -13.18 -5.51 2.07
N LYS A 243 -11.88 -5.77 1.94
CA LYS A 243 -10.99 -6.23 3.01
C LYS A 243 -10.18 -5.10 3.64
N VAL A 244 -10.23 -3.89 3.06
CA VAL A 244 -9.57 -2.72 3.62
C VAL A 244 -10.26 -2.35 4.92
N VAL A 245 -9.50 -2.30 6.01
CA VAL A 245 -10.04 -2.00 7.35
C VAL A 245 -10.04 -0.50 7.63
N THR A 246 -9.09 0.24 7.07
CA THR A 246 -9.02 1.72 7.11
C THR A 246 -8.21 2.23 5.92
N LYS A 247 -8.43 3.50 5.54
CA LYS A 247 -7.77 4.12 4.39
C LYS A 247 -6.37 4.66 4.68
N THR A 248 -6.11 4.95 5.97
CA THR A 248 -4.95 5.73 6.44
C THR A 248 -4.79 7.07 5.69
N PHE A 249 -3.79 7.85 6.02
CA PHE A 249 -3.54 9.14 5.38
C PHE A 249 -3.26 9.02 3.89
N HIS A 250 -2.50 8.01 3.44
CA HIS A 250 -2.17 7.84 2.02
C HIS A 250 -3.35 7.41 1.14
N GLY A 251 -4.47 6.96 1.73
CA GLY A 251 -5.71 6.67 1.01
C GLY A 251 -5.73 5.34 0.24
N ALA A 252 -4.58 4.69 0.04
CA ALA A 252 -4.51 3.34 -0.50
C ALA A 252 -5.20 2.30 0.40
N GLY A 253 -5.27 2.55 1.72
CA GLY A 253 -5.85 1.67 2.72
C GLY A 253 -5.02 0.44 3.04
N ILE A 254 -5.20 -0.08 4.26
CA ILE A 254 -4.50 -1.25 4.77
C ILE A 254 -5.43 -2.45 4.86
N VAL A 255 -4.88 -3.64 4.61
CA VAL A 255 -5.56 -4.93 4.75
C VAL A 255 -4.86 -5.72 5.83
N VAL A 256 -5.60 -6.19 6.82
CA VAL A 256 -5.11 -7.10 7.87
C VAL A 256 -6.05 -8.30 8.00
N PRO A 257 -5.59 -9.46 8.49
CA PRO A 257 -6.47 -10.56 8.81
C PRO A 257 -7.47 -10.14 9.88
N VAL A 258 -8.77 -10.33 9.62
CA VAL A 258 -9.85 -10.12 10.61
C VAL A 258 -10.65 -11.42 10.70
N ASP A 259 -10.76 -11.96 11.90
CA ASP A 259 -11.47 -13.21 12.14
C ASP A 259 -13.00 -13.03 12.12
N LYS A 260 -13.74 -14.13 12.29
CA LYS A 260 -15.21 -14.12 12.32
C LYS A 260 -15.82 -13.32 13.48
N ASN A 261 -15.05 -13.06 14.53
CA ASN A 261 -15.46 -12.32 15.72
C ASN A 261 -15.11 -10.83 15.60
N GLY A 262 -14.40 -10.42 14.54
CA GLY A 262 -13.94 -9.05 14.34
C GLY A 262 -12.55 -8.77 14.92
N VAL A 263 -11.81 -9.79 15.36
CA VAL A 263 -10.45 -9.65 15.91
C VAL A 263 -9.44 -9.55 14.77
N GLY A 264 -8.58 -8.54 14.84
CA GLY A 264 -7.52 -8.20 13.89
C GLY A 264 -7.34 -6.68 13.70
N TYR A 265 -8.38 -5.89 13.94
CA TYR A 265 -8.37 -4.44 13.79
C TYR A 265 -9.38 -3.76 14.71
N ARG A 266 -8.96 -2.65 15.32
CA ARG A 266 -9.81 -1.66 15.96
C ARG A 266 -9.39 -0.25 15.56
N GLU A 267 -10.35 0.66 15.51
CA GLU A 267 -10.14 2.06 15.12
C GLU A 267 -9.28 2.81 16.15
N LEU A 268 -8.55 3.83 15.69
CA LEU A 268 -7.90 4.80 16.56
C LEU A 268 -8.96 5.59 17.36
N PRO A 269 -8.64 6.05 18.59
CA PRO A 269 -9.55 6.90 19.37
C PRO A 269 -9.75 8.29 18.75
N GLU A 270 -8.93 8.65 17.76
CA GLU A 270 -8.95 9.93 17.06
C GLU A 270 -9.36 9.76 15.60
N THR A 271 -10.01 10.78 15.07
CA THR A 271 -10.28 10.87 13.62
C THR A 271 -9.02 11.30 12.87
N ASP A 272 -8.92 11.01 11.56
CA ASP A 272 -7.79 11.48 10.73
C ASP A 272 -7.55 12.98 10.86
N ALA A 273 -8.62 13.78 10.92
CA ALA A 273 -8.53 15.23 11.07
C ALA A 273 -8.03 15.63 12.47
N GLY A 274 -8.43 14.90 13.51
CA GLY A 274 -7.94 15.06 14.87
C GLY A 274 -6.45 14.71 14.98
N LEU A 275 -6.06 13.54 14.46
CA LEU A 275 -4.68 13.09 14.42
C LEU A 275 -3.78 14.07 13.65
N LYS A 276 -4.22 14.59 12.50
CA LYS A 276 -3.46 15.63 11.76
C LYS A 276 -3.25 16.90 12.60
N LYS A 277 -4.25 17.33 13.38
CA LYS A 277 -4.09 18.49 14.28
C LYS A 277 -3.08 18.20 15.40
N ILE A 278 -3.11 17.01 15.97
CA ILE A 278 -2.12 16.57 16.98
C ILE A 278 -0.72 16.59 16.35
N CYS A 279 -0.55 16.02 15.16
CA CYS A 279 0.73 16.01 14.47
C CYS A 279 1.24 17.42 14.15
N ASN A 280 0.36 18.33 13.71
CA ASN A 280 0.70 19.74 13.49
C ASN A 280 1.19 20.41 14.77
N ALA A 281 0.46 20.24 15.88
CA ALA A 281 0.86 20.83 17.16
C ALA A 281 2.26 20.36 17.61
N ILE A 282 2.63 19.11 17.34
CA ILE A 282 3.96 18.56 17.63
C ILE A 282 5.03 19.13 16.69
N ALA A 283 4.75 19.14 15.38
CA ALA A 283 5.71 19.55 14.36
C ALA A 283 6.01 21.05 14.40
N GLU A 284 5.00 21.87 14.74
CA GLU A 284 5.06 23.34 14.73
C GLU A 284 5.37 23.94 16.12
N ALA A 285 5.45 23.13 17.19
CA ALA A 285 5.81 23.59 18.52
C ALA A 285 7.13 24.38 18.50
N GLN A 286 7.21 25.48 19.24
CA GLN A 286 8.36 26.39 19.18
C GLN A 286 9.57 25.89 19.97
N HIS A 287 9.32 25.15 21.05
CA HIS A 287 10.34 24.63 21.94
C HIS A 287 10.01 23.23 22.45
N ASP A 288 11.03 22.52 22.92
CA ASP A 288 10.92 21.09 23.25
C ASP A 288 9.92 20.81 24.37
N GLU A 289 9.80 21.69 25.36
CA GLU A 289 8.82 21.52 26.45
C GLU A 289 7.37 21.54 25.95
N GLU A 290 7.05 22.39 24.98
CA GLU A 290 5.72 22.43 24.35
C GLU A 290 5.49 21.17 23.54
N ARG A 291 6.51 20.77 22.77
CA ARG A 291 6.45 19.55 21.95
C ARG A 291 6.22 18.30 22.79
N VAL A 292 6.93 18.15 23.91
CA VAL A 292 6.77 17.03 24.84
C VAL A 292 5.33 16.97 25.38
N LYS A 293 4.72 18.12 25.69
CA LYS A 293 3.31 18.18 26.11
C LYS A 293 2.37 17.80 24.96
N ALA A 294 2.63 18.30 23.75
CA ALA A 294 1.84 17.99 22.55
C ALA A 294 1.92 16.50 22.16
N PHE A 295 2.96 15.78 22.56
CA PHE A 295 3.07 14.33 22.40
C PHE A 295 2.15 13.51 23.32
N GLY A 296 1.53 14.11 24.35
CA GLY A 296 0.67 13.41 25.32
C GLY A 296 -0.40 12.51 24.66
N PRO A 297 -1.21 13.01 23.72
CA PRO A 297 -2.20 12.19 23.00
C PRO A 297 -1.60 11.05 22.19
N ILE A 298 -0.41 11.24 21.59
CA ILE A 298 0.30 10.15 20.88
C ILE A 298 0.73 9.06 21.86
N GLN A 299 1.24 9.43 23.04
CA GLN A 299 1.63 8.45 24.06
C GLN A 299 0.43 7.62 24.56
N GLU A 300 -0.72 8.27 24.76
CA GLU A 300 -1.96 7.57 25.12
C GLU A 300 -2.41 6.59 24.03
N MET A 301 -2.38 7.01 22.76
CA MET A 301 -2.65 6.11 21.64
C MET A 301 -1.67 4.93 21.55
N ILE A 302 -0.38 5.14 21.84
CA ILE A 302 0.59 4.04 21.91
C ILE A 302 0.21 3.05 23.02
N THR A 303 -0.25 3.51 24.18
CA THR A 303 -0.76 2.63 25.24
C THR A 303 -1.95 1.80 24.78
N PHE A 304 -2.92 2.41 24.08
CA PHE A 304 -4.05 1.67 23.51
C PHE A 304 -3.62 0.67 22.45
N VAL A 305 -2.61 0.99 21.63
CA VAL A 305 -2.03 0.05 20.67
C VAL A 305 -1.42 -1.16 21.38
N GLN A 306 -0.79 -1.01 22.54
CA GLN A 306 -0.29 -2.17 23.30
C GLN A 306 -1.43 -3.08 23.76
N PHE A 307 -2.51 -2.52 24.30
CA PHE A 307 -3.71 -3.31 24.63
C PHE A 307 -4.31 -3.99 23.40
N ALA A 308 -4.35 -3.29 22.26
CA ALA A 308 -4.81 -3.88 21.00
C ALA A 308 -3.93 -5.05 20.56
N ASN A 309 -2.61 -4.93 20.68
CA ASN A 309 -1.68 -6.00 20.35
C ASN A 309 -1.86 -7.22 21.25
N ASP A 310 -2.04 -7.04 22.57
CA ASP A 310 -2.31 -8.14 23.51
C ASP A 310 -3.61 -8.87 23.17
N GLU A 311 -4.58 -8.15 22.59
CA GLU A 311 -5.89 -8.65 22.15
C GLU A 311 -5.93 -9.03 20.65
N CYS A 312 -4.77 -9.15 20.00
CA CYS A 312 -4.59 -9.52 18.59
C CYS A 312 -5.15 -8.54 17.53
N ASP A 313 -5.47 -7.29 17.90
CA ASP A 313 -5.89 -6.22 17.00
C ASP A 313 -4.70 -5.43 16.44
N TYR A 314 -3.77 -6.14 15.79
CA TYR A 314 -2.51 -5.59 15.29
C TYR A 314 -2.67 -4.45 14.28
N GLY A 315 -3.82 -4.38 13.60
CA GLY A 315 -4.10 -3.34 12.62
C GLY A 315 -4.16 -1.92 13.19
N MET A 316 -4.42 -1.75 14.50
CA MET A 316 -4.46 -0.42 15.13
C MET A 316 -3.07 0.23 15.17
N GLY A 317 -2.06 -0.52 15.60
CA GLY A 317 -0.66 -0.03 15.62
C GLY A 317 -0.10 0.19 14.22
N TYR A 318 -0.53 -0.64 13.27
CA TYR A 318 -0.20 -0.48 11.86
C TYR A 318 -0.77 0.82 11.28
N GLU A 319 -2.06 1.11 11.51
CA GLU A 319 -2.70 2.36 11.07
C GLU A 319 -1.99 3.59 11.65
N LEU A 320 -1.82 3.67 12.98
CA LEU A 320 -1.17 4.80 13.63
C LEU A 320 0.25 5.03 13.09
N GLY A 321 1.01 3.95 12.95
CA GLY A 321 2.37 4.02 12.43
C GLY A 321 2.43 4.53 10.99
N ILE A 322 1.52 4.09 10.13
CA ILE A 322 1.41 4.54 8.74
C ILE A 322 0.99 6.01 8.66
N ASP A 323 0.02 6.44 9.46
CA ASP A 323 -0.43 7.83 9.48
C ASP A 323 0.70 8.79 9.90
N LEU A 324 1.47 8.42 10.93
CA LEU A 324 2.65 9.17 11.35
C LEU A 324 3.76 9.15 10.28
N PHE A 325 3.97 8.01 9.61
CA PHE A 325 4.91 7.91 8.48
C PHE A 325 4.50 8.84 7.33
N CYS A 326 3.22 8.86 6.98
CA CYS A 326 2.65 9.73 5.95
C CYS A 326 2.73 11.20 6.33
N TYR A 327 2.58 11.55 7.61
CA TYR A 327 2.73 12.93 8.04
C TYR A 327 4.13 13.50 7.74
N GLY A 328 5.17 12.66 7.81
CA GLY A 328 6.49 12.96 7.24
C GLY A 328 7.42 13.77 8.13
N SER A 329 7.04 14.12 9.36
CA SER A 329 7.93 14.84 10.27
C SER A 329 8.92 13.90 10.97
N HIS A 330 10.19 14.31 11.02
CA HIS A 330 11.27 13.55 11.66
C HIS A 330 11.04 13.32 13.17
N TYR A 331 10.24 14.17 13.84
CA TYR A 331 9.87 13.99 15.25
C TYR A 331 9.14 12.67 15.50
N PHE A 332 8.49 12.09 14.49
CA PHE A 332 7.76 10.83 14.63
C PHE A 332 8.61 9.59 14.35
N HIS A 333 9.83 9.73 13.82
CA HIS A 333 10.64 8.57 13.40
C HIS A 333 10.84 7.55 14.53
N LYS A 334 11.06 8.01 15.77
CA LYS A 334 11.23 7.13 16.92
C LYS A 334 9.96 6.32 17.22
N VAL A 335 8.80 6.97 17.18
CA VAL A 335 7.49 6.33 17.41
C VAL A 335 7.17 5.36 16.28
N ILE A 336 7.42 5.76 15.02
CA ILE A 336 7.21 4.89 13.85
C ILE A 336 8.06 3.62 13.96
N LYS A 337 9.34 3.74 14.36
CA LYS A 337 10.24 2.59 14.60
C LYS A 337 9.77 1.68 15.75
N GLN A 338 8.96 2.17 16.68
CA GLN A 338 8.36 1.35 17.73
C GLN A 338 7.09 0.64 17.26
N LEU A 339 6.25 1.32 16.49
CA LEU A 339 4.93 0.82 16.08
C LEU A 339 5.02 -0.14 14.89
N LEU A 340 5.62 0.30 13.79
CA LEU A 340 5.49 -0.42 12.52
C LEU A 340 6.31 -1.71 12.44
N PRO A 341 7.59 -1.78 12.85
CA PRO A 341 8.32 -3.06 12.85
C PRO A 341 7.61 -4.12 13.71
N MET A 342 7.06 -3.71 14.85
CA MET A 342 6.25 -4.59 15.71
C MET A 342 4.98 -5.04 15.01
N ALA A 343 4.21 -4.12 14.44
CA ALA A 343 2.97 -4.45 13.73
C ALA A 343 3.22 -5.39 12.54
N TYR A 344 4.26 -5.12 11.73
CA TYR A 344 4.65 -6.00 10.62
C TYR A 344 5.07 -7.38 11.11
N SER A 345 5.85 -7.48 12.18
CA SER A 345 6.23 -8.76 12.78
C SER A 345 5.02 -9.58 13.24
N LEU A 346 4.09 -8.95 13.98
CA LEU A 346 2.85 -9.59 14.44
C LEU A 346 1.93 -10.01 13.27
N LEU A 347 1.93 -9.25 12.18
CA LEU A 347 1.23 -9.56 10.93
C LEU A 347 1.99 -10.54 10.01
N LYS A 348 3.18 -11.01 10.42
CA LYS A 348 4.08 -11.89 9.65
C LYS A 348 4.53 -11.30 8.31
N ARG A 349 4.87 -10.01 8.31
CA ARG A 349 5.35 -9.22 7.16
C ARG A 349 6.74 -8.66 7.41
N SER A 350 7.65 -9.49 7.92
CA SER A 350 8.92 -9.04 8.48
C SER A 350 9.76 -8.21 7.51
N LEU A 351 9.69 -8.51 6.21
CA LEU A 351 10.43 -7.76 5.19
C LEU A 351 10.00 -6.28 5.17
N PHE A 352 8.72 -5.98 5.36
CA PHE A 352 8.24 -4.60 5.43
C PHE A 352 8.79 -3.84 6.64
N GLY A 353 9.03 -4.53 7.76
CA GLY A 353 9.74 -3.98 8.91
C GLY A 353 11.17 -3.59 8.57
N GLU A 354 11.91 -4.49 7.91
CA GLU A 354 13.30 -4.25 7.48
C GLU A 354 13.40 -3.09 6.49
N ILE A 355 12.51 -3.05 5.49
CA ILE A 355 12.41 -1.96 4.52
C ILE A 355 12.18 -0.62 5.23
N LEU A 356 11.25 -0.60 6.18
CA LEU A 356 10.93 0.62 6.92
C LEU A 356 12.12 1.11 7.75
N GLU A 357 12.80 0.22 8.46
CA GLU A 357 13.94 0.59 9.30
C GLU A 357 15.09 1.17 8.47
N ALA A 358 15.39 0.54 7.33
CA ALA A 358 16.33 1.05 6.34
C ALA A 358 15.86 2.41 5.81
N HIS A 359 14.59 2.53 5.45
CA HIS A 359 14.03 3.76 4.88
C HIS A 359 14.09 4.91 5.87
N LEU A 360 13.64 4.74 7.12
CA LEU A 360 13.69 5.79 8.15
C LEU A 360 15.12 6.20 8.55
N SER A 361 16.10 5.33 8.34
CA SER A 361 17.50 5.62 8.66
C SER A 361 18.18 6.44 7.56
N CYS A 362 17.69 6.36 6.32
CA CYS A 362 18.22 7.07 5.15
C CYS A 362 17.10 7.79 4.36
N ARG A 363 16.07 8.30 5.05
CA ARG A 363 14.88 8.89 4.40
C ARG A 363 15.24 10.23 3.79
N SER A 364 15.37 10.26 2.47
CA SER A 364 15.85 11.42 1.71
C SER A 364 14.84 11.86 0.65
N HIS A 365 14.85 13.15 0.31
CA HIS A 365 14.16 13.68 -0.86
C HIS A 365 14.99 13.59 -2.14
N ASP A 366 16.31 13.45 -2.00
CA ASP A 366 17.27 13.47 -3.09
C ASP A 366 18.01 12.13 -3.18
N ASN A 367 18.68 11.87 -4.31
CA ASN A 367 19.60 10.74 -4.46
C ASN A 367 18.97 9.36 -4.22
N LEU A 368 17.82 9.12 -4.85
CA LEU A 368 17.08 7.86 -4.71
C LEU A 368 17.71 6.69 -5.48
N ASP A 369 18.58 6.99 -6.46
CA ASP A 369 19.29 5.97 -7.24
C ASP A 369 20.47 5.38 -6.46
N GLN A 370 20.18 4.30 -5.73
CA GLN A 370 21.18 3.50 -5.01
C GLN A 370 22.26 2.83 -5.88
N LEU A 371 22.13 2.76 -7.21
CA LEU A 371 23.11 2.15 -8.10
C LEU A 371 24.15 3.17 -8.62
N SER A 372 23.81 4.44 -8.59
CA SER A 372 24.76 5.53 -8.84
C SER A 372 25.74 5.67 -7.66
N ALA A 373 27.01 6.01 -7.93
CA ALA A 373 27.89 6.47 -6.84
C ALA A 373 27.44 7.88 -6.45
N HIS A 374 27.23 8.08 -5.16
CA HIS A 374 27.16 9.40 -4.55
C HIS A 374 28.56 9.90 -4.20
#